data_AF-A0A3D5NNI9-F1
#
_entry.id   AF-A0A3D5NNI9-F1
#
_cell.length_a   1.000
_cell.length_b   1.000
_cell.length_c   1.000
_cell.angle_alpha   90.00
_cell.angle_beta   90.00
_cell.angle_gamma   90.00
#
_symmetry.space_group_name_H-M   'P 1'
#
loop_
_entity.id
_entity.type
_entity.pdbx_description
1 polymer ?
#
loop_
_entity_poly.entity_id
_entity_poly.type
_entity_poly.pdbx_seq_one_letter_code
_entity_poly.pdbx_strand_id
1 'polypeptide(L)'
;MNYKFKMEKVLEYKSTVEKNKVEDYARINQKLDIESEHLNDLEVQFEEKKKERLTDVNGLKMQFLYKEKLKTELMHQKKKVEEIVHKANDAREILIEARKDRKIMEMLKDKDREKFNREMLTREQKELDDFSVMRFAK
;
A
#
# COMPACT_ATOMS: atom_id res chain seq x y z
N MET A 1 -35.31 15.13 -7.59
CA MET A 1 -34.61 14.06 -8.34
C MET A 1 -33.41 13.60 -7.53
N ASN A 2 -33.12 12.29 -7.43
CA ASN A 2 -31.98 11.78 -6.67
C ASN A 2 -30.74 11.63 -7.58
N TYR A 3 -29.55 12.03 -7.10
CA TYR A 3 -28.30 11.94 -7.87
C TYR A 3 -27.81 10.49 -7.95
N LYS A 4 -27.33 10.07 -9.13
CA LYS A 4 -26.69 8.77 -9.33
C LYS A 4 -25.51 8.90 -10.28
N PHE A 5 -24.32 8.61 -9.77
CA PHE A 5 -23.12 8.59 -10.58
C PHE A 5 -23.12 7.38 -11.52
N LYS A 6 -22.90 7.62 -12.82
CA LYS A 6 -22.98 6.56 -13.84
C LYS A 6 -21.90 5.47 -13.68
N MET A 7 -20.76 5.82 -13.10
CA MET A 7 -19.62 4.91 -12.94
C MET A 7 -19.43 4.43 -11.49
N GLU A 8 -20.49 4.43 -10.68
CA GLU A 8 -20.41 4.00 -9.27
C GLU A 8 -19.81 2.60 -9.11
N LYS A 9 -20.20 1.64 -9.97
CA LYS A 9 -19.66 0.28 -9.95
C LYS A 9 -18.17 0.21 -10.27
N VAL A 10 -17.67 1.11 -11.12
CA VAL A 10 -16.24 1.19 -11.45
C VAL A 10 -15.46 1.78 -10.26
N LEU A 11 -16.03 2.78 -9.58
CA LEU A 11 -15.43 3.36 -8.38
C LEU A 11 -15.39 2.33 -7.23
N GLU A 12 -16.46 1.55 -7.02
CA GLU A 12 -16.50 0.45 -6.06
C GLU A 12 -15.41 -0.58 -6.38
N TYR A 13 -15.32 -1.04 -7.62
CA TYR A 13 -14.29 -1.97 -8.06
C TYR A 13 -12.87 -1.45 -7.79
N LYS A 14 -12.57 -0.20 -8.18
CA LYS A 14 -11.25 0.41 -7.93
C LYS A 14 -10.94 0.54 -6.44
N SER A 15 -11.95 0.80 -5.61
CA SER A 15 -11.79 0.82 -4.15
C SER A 15 -11.46 -0.57 -3.59
N THR A 16 -12.10 -1.63 -4.11
CA THR A 16 -11.74 -3.01 -3.77
C THR A 16 -10.32 -3.37 -4.21
N VAL A 17 -9.93 -2.96 -5.42
CA VAL A 17 -8.56 -3.17 -5.92
C VAL A 17 -7.54 -2.49 -5.00
N GLU A 18 -7.73 -1.22 -4.64
CA GLU A 18 -6.84 -0.54 -3.68
C GLU A 18 -6.76 -1.30 -2.36
N LYS A 19 -7.90 -1.69 -1.79
CA LYS A 19 -7.94 -2.42 -0.52
C LYS A 19 -7.10 -3.70 -0.57
N ASN A 20 -7.24 -4.48 -1.63
CA ASN A 20 -6.43 -5.69 -1.83
C ASN A 20 -4.93 -5.36 -1.90
N LYS A 21 -4.54 -4.26 -2.55
CA LYS A 21 -3.14 -3.82 -2.62
C LYS A 21 -2.60 -3.33 -1.28
N VAL A 22 -3.45 -2.73 -0.44
CA VAL A 22 -3.08 -2.40 0.95
C VAL A 22 -2.78 -3.67 1.74
N GLU A 23 -3.64 -4.68 1.64
CA GLU A 23 -3.46 -5.96 2.31
C GLU A 23 -2.20 -6.71 1.82
N ASP A 24 -1.96 -6.72 0.51
CA ASP A 24 -0.76 -7.29 -0.10
C ASP A 24 0.51 -6.61 0.43
N TYR A 25 0.54 -5.28 0.43
CA TYR A 25 1.67 -4.49 0.92
C TYR A 25 1.91 -4.71 2.42
N ALA A 26 0.85 -4.74 3.23
CA ALA A 26 0.94 -5.00 4.67
C ALA A 26 1.56 -6.38 4.96
N ARG A 27 1.12 -7.42 4.25
CA ARG A 27 1.66 -8.78 4.38
C ARG A 27 3.15 -8.86 4.02
N ILE A 28 3.57 -8.14 2.98
CA ILE A 28 4.99 -8.10 2.58
C ILE A 28 5.83 -7.38 3.63
N ASN A 29 5.36 -6.25 4.18
CA ASN A 29 6.07 -5.55 5.24
C ASN A 29 6.17 -6.36 6.53
N GLN A 30 5.09 -7.03 6.94
CA GLN A 30 5.15 -7.93 8.09
C GLN A 30 6.24 -9.01 7.90
N LYS A 31 6.35 -9.56 6.69
CA LYS A 31 7.41 -10.51 6.37
C LYS A 31 8.79 -9.84 6.40
N LEU A 32 8.92 -8.61 5.89
CA LEU A 32 10.17 -7.86 5.95
C LEU A 32 10.62 -7.64 7.40
N ASP A 33 9.70 -7.27 8.28
CA ASP A 33 9.98 -7.02 9.70
C ASP A 33 10.53 -8.29 10.37
N ILE A 34 9.81 -9.42 10.23
CA ILE A 34 10.24 -10.71 10.79
C ILE A 34 11.64 -11.12 10.29
N GLU A 35 11.90 -10.97 9.00
CA GLU A 35 13.16 -11.40 8.40
C GLU A 35 14.31 -10.43 8.72
N SER A 36 14.00 -9.15 8.98
CA SER A 36 14.97 -8.16 9.44
C SER A 36 15.33 -8.36 10.90
N GLU A 37 14.35 -8.71 11.75
CA GLU A 37 14.60 -9.12 13.13
C GLU A 37 15.50 -10.36 13.18
N HIS A 38 15.19 -11.39 12.38
CA HIS A 38 16.04 -12.59 12.29
C HIS A 38 17.46 -12.28 11.79
N LEU A 39 17.61 -11.35 10.83
CA LEU A 39 18.93 -10.90 10.40
C LEU A 39 19.70 -10.24 11.55
N ASN A 40 19.05 -9.33 12.27
CA ASN A 40 19.65 -8.65 13.41
C ASN A 40 20.10 -9.65 14.50
N ASP A 41 19.27 -10.65 14.82
CA ASP A 41 19.62 -11.69 15.78
C ASP A 41 20.85 -12.49 15.35
N LEU A 42 20.95 -12.84 14.07
CA LEU A 42 22.13 -13.51 13.53
C LEU A 42 23.38 -12.62 13.59
N GLU A 43 23.25 -11.31 13.34
CA GLU A 43 24.36 -10.36 13.42
C GLU A 43 24.88 -10.21 14.84
N VAL A 44 23.97 -10.13 15.82
CA VAL A 44 24.31 -10.11 17.25
C VAL A 44 25.03 -11.39 17.64
N GLN A 45 24.49 -12.56 17.30
CA GLN A 45 25.12 -13.86 17.60
C GLN A 45 26.51 -13.98 16.98
N PHE A 46 26.70 -13.52 15.74
CA PHE A 46 28.00 -13.55 15.07
C PHE A 46 29.03 -12.66 15.78
N GLU A 47 28.65 -11.45 16.17
CA GLU A 47 29.53 -10.54 16.89
C GLU A 47 29.88 -11.03 18.31
N GLU A 48 28.94 -11.68 19.01
CA GLU A 48 29.23 -12.35 20.29
C GLU A 48 30.26 -13.47 20.11
N LYS A 49 30.07 -14.33 19.10
CA LYS A 49 30.96 -15.46 18.83
C LYS A 49 32.36 -15.03 18.36
N LYS A 50 32.48 -13.83 17.79
CA LYS A 50 33.77 -13.22 17.44
C LYS A 50 34.60 -12.85 18.66
N LYS A 51 33.96 -12.46 19.77
CA LYS A 51 34.61 -12.05 21.03
C LYS A 51 35.04 -13.25 21.88
N GLU A 52 34.40 -14.39 21.72
CA GLU A 52 34.74 -15.63 22.43
C GLU A 52 36.15 -16.12 22.05
N ARG A 53 37.01 -16.37 23.06
CA ARG A 53 38.38 -16.88 22.86
C ARG A 53 38.48 -18.26 23.50
N LEU A 54 38.76 -19.26 22.67
CA LEU A 54 39.05 -20.61 23.11
C LEU A 54 40.57 -20.84 23.10
N THR A 55 41.05 -21.62 24.06
CA THR A 55 42.49 -21.89 24.24
C THR A 55 42.87 -23.32 23.83
N ASP A 56 41.90 -24.22 23.67
CA ASP A 56 42.13 -25.60 23.25
C ASP A 56 41.96 -25.77 21.72
N VAL A 57 42.75 -26.67 21.14
CA VAL A 57 42.81 -26.87 19.67
C VAL A 57 41.48 -27.38 19.10
N ASN A 58 40.76 -28.23 19.84
CA ASN A 58 39.47 -28.76 19.39
C ASN A 58 38.38 -27.67 19.44
N GLY A 59 38.35 -26.86 20.49
CA GLY A 59 37.50 -25.69 20.64
C GLY A 59 37.72 -24.68 19.53
N LEU A 60 38.98 -24.36 19.21
CA LEU A 60 39.32 -23.48 18.08
C LEU A 60 38.77 -24.00 16.74
N LYS A 61 38.92 -25.31 16.47
CA LYS A 61 38.39 -25.93 15.24
C LYS A 61 36.85 -25.86 15.19
N MET A 62 36.18 -26.19 16.29
CA MET A 62 34.71 -26.15 16.36
C MET A 62 34.18 -24.72 16.23
N GLN A 63 34.85 -23.75 16.85
CA GLN A 63 34.51 -22.34 16.74
C GLN A 63 34.68 -21.81 15.31
N PHE A 64 35.76 -22.20 14.62
CA PHE A 64 35.96 -21.83 13.22
C PHE A 64 34.81 -22.35 12.34
N LEU A 65 34.48 -23.64 12.45
CA LEU A 65 33.38 -24.24 11.67
C LEU A 65 32.04 -23.57 11.96
N TYR A 66 31.76 -23.27 13.23
CA TYR A 66 30.52 -22.58 13.62
C TYR A 66 30.46 -21.14 13.08
N LYS A 67 31.57 -20.40 13.11
CA LYS A 67 31.66 -19.06 12.53
C LYS A 67 31.42 -19.06 11.02
N GLU A 68 31.99 -20.03 10.29
CA GLU A 68 31.75 -20.16 8.85
C GLU A 68 30.29 -20.52 8.53
N LYS A 69 29.66 -21.37 9.36
CA LYS A 69 28.23 -21.64 9.26
C LYS A 69 27.40 -20.36 9.47
N LEU A 70 27.63 -19.62 10.57
CA LEU A 70 26.91 -18.37 10.85
C LEU A 70 27.12 -17.32 9.76
N LYS A 71 28.33 -17.20 9.22
CA LYS A 71 28.64 -16.30 8.11
C LYS A 71 27.85 -16.67 6.86
N THR A 72 27.72 -17.97 6.58
CA THR A 72 26.91 -18.47 5.47
C THR A 72 25.44 -18.16 5.70
N GLU A 73 24.90 -18.42 6.89
CA GLU A 73 23.51 -18.10 7.24
C GLU A 73 23.21 -16.61 7.13
N LEU A 74 24.10 -15.74 7.64
CA LEU A 74 24.03 -14.29 7.49
C LEU A 74 23.96 -13.86 6.03
N MET A 75 24.81 -14.41 5.17
CA MET A 75 24.81 -14.08 3.74
C MET A 75 23.46 -14.43 3.09
N HIS A 76 22.91 -15.61 3.40
CA HIS A 76 21.61 -16.03 2.87
C HIS A 76 20.48 -15.15 3.41
N GLN A 77 20.50 -14.83 4.70
CA GLN A 77 19.49 -14.00 5.33
C GLN A 77 19.51 -12.57 4.80
N LYS A 78 20.69 -11.98 4.58
CA LYS A 78 20.85 -10.66 3.95
C LYS A 78 20.22 -10.63 2.57
N LYS A 79 20.56 -11.60 1.73
CA LYS A 79 19.98 -11.72 0.38
C LYS A 79 18.46 -11.86 0.44
N LYS A 80 17.93 -12.65 1.37
CA LYS A 80 16.48 -12.83 1.56
C LYS A 80 15.80 -11.52 1.94
N VAL A 81 16.38 -10.76 2.87
CA VAL A 81 15.87 -9.44 3.26
C VAL A 81 15.89 -8.48 2.06
N GLU A 82 17.00 -8.41 1.31
CA GLU A 82 17.11 -7.59 0.11
C GLU A 82 16.02 -7.93 -0.93
N GLU A 83 15.78 -9.21 -1.20
CA GLU A 83 14.71 -9.65 -2.10
C GLU A 83 13.31 -9.24 -1.61
N ILE A 84 13.07 -9.25 -0.31
CA ILE A 84 11.79 -8.83 0.27
C ILE A 84 11.66 -7.30 0.22
N VAL A 85 12.72 -6.55 0.44
CA VAL A 85 12.75 -5.08 0.29
C VAL A 85 12.37 -4.70 -1.14
N HIS A 86 12.93 -5.37 -2.15
CA HIS A 86 12.54 -5.14 -3.54
C HIS A 86 11.05 -5.39 -3.77
N LYS A 87 10.51 -6.51 -3.27
CA LYS A 87 9.07 -6.82 -3.35
C LYS A 87 8.20 -5.81 -2.62
N ALA A 88 8.65 -5.29 -1.48
CA ALA A 88 7.94 -4.27 -0.72
C ALA A 88 7.86 -2.96 -1.50
N ASN A 89 8.96 -2.55 -2.14
CA ASN A 89 9.00 -1.36 -3.00
C ASN A 89 8.09 -1.53 -4.22
N ASP A 90 8.13 -2.67 -4.90
CA ASP A 90 7.24 -2.95 -6.04
C ASP A 90 5.76 -2.90 -5.62
N ALA A 91 5.42 -3.53 -4.49
CA ALA A 91 4.06 -3.52 -3.95
C ALA A 91 3.60 -2.11 -3.55
N ARG A 92 4.52 -1.27 -3.04
CA ARG A 92 4.25 0.12 -2.71
C ARG A 92 3.90 0.94 -3.95
N GLU A 93 4.68 0.81 -5.03
CA GLU A 93 4.40 1.53 -6.29
C GLU A 93 3.04 1.10 -6.87
N ILE A 94 2.74 -0.20 -6.87
CA ILE A 94 1.44 -0.72 -7.32
C ILE A 94 0.29 -0.14 -6.47
N LEU A 95 0.46 -0.03 -5.14
CA LEU A 95 -0.53 0.58 -4.25
C LEU A 95 -0.72 2.07 -4.54
N ILE A 96 0.36 2.81 -4.82
CA ILE A 96 0.30 4.23 -5.18
C ILE A 96 -0.52 4.42 -6.46
N GLU A 97 -0.29 3.60 -7.48
CA GLU A 97 -1.06 3.66 -8.73
C GLU A 97 -2.53 3.32 -8.51
N ALA A 98 -2.84 2.26 -7.74
CA ALA A 98 -4.22 1.92 -7.41
C ALA A 98 -4.95 3.05 -6.66
N ARG A 99 -4.25 3.75 -5.77
CA ARG A 99 -4.75 4.94 -5.06
C ARG A 99 -5.06 6.10 -6.00
N LYS A 100 -4.14 6.41 -6.91
CA LYS A 100 -4.34 7.45 -7.93
C LYS A 100 -5.58 7.14 -8.78
N ASP A 101 -5.68 5.91 -9.24
CA ASP A 101 -6.80 5.40 -10.03
C ASP A 101 -8.16 5.58 -9.34
N ARG A 102 -8.26 5.18 -8.06
CA ARG A 102 -9.47 5.41 -7.27
C ARG A 102 -9.74 6.91 -7.11
N LYS A 103 -8.71 7.71 -6.83
CA LYS A 103 -8.86 9.15 -6.59
C LYS A 103 -9.36 9.91 -7.81
N ILE A 104 -8.90 9.54 -9.01
CA ILE A 104 -9.40 10.08 -10.27
C ILE A 104 -10.91 9.82 -10.40
N MET A 105 -11.37 8.61 -10.09
CA MET A 105 -12.80 8.29 -10.14
C MET A 105 -13.64 9.07 -9.12
N GLU A 106 -13.12 9.31 -7.92
CA GLU A 106 -13.78 10.20 -6.95
C GLU A 106 -13.92 11.62 -7.49
N MET A 107 -12.85 12.18 -8.06
CA MET A 107 -12.88 13.52 -8.63
C MET A 107 -13.87 13.62 -9.80
N LEU A 108 -14.01 12.57 -10.61
CA LEU A 108 -15.03 12.51 -11.67
C LEU A 108 -16.45 12.49 -11.08
N LYS A 109 -16.68 11.73 -10.01
CA LYS A 109 -17.96 11.67 -9.31
C LYS A 109 -18.32 13.03 -8.70
N ASP A 110 -17.36 13.74 -8.13
CA ASP A 110 -17.58 15.07 -7.55
C ASP A 110 -17.96 16.08 -8.64
N LYS A 111 -17.22 16.11 -9.76
CA LYS A 111 -17.54 16.97 -10.92
C LYS A 111 -18.91 16.66 -11.53
N ASP A 112 -19.28 15.39 -11.66
CA ASP A 112 -20.59 14.98 -12.16
C ASP A 112 -21.71 15.45 -11.23
N ARG A 113 -21.48 15.37 -9.91
CA ARG A 113 -22.42 15.87 -8.89
C ARG A 113 -22.58 17.39 -8.95
N GLU A 114 -21.49 18.13 -9.09
CA GLU A 114 -21.53 19.59 -9.26
C GLU A 114 -22.32 19.98 -10.52
N LYS A 115 -22.13 19.24 -11.62
CA LYS A 115 -22.90 19.44 -12.86
C LYS A 115 -24.38 19.17 -12.65
N PHE A 116 -24.73 18.04 -12.04
CA PHE A 116 -26.12 17.70 -11.73
C PHE A 116 -26.81 18.79 -10.88
N ASN A 117 -26.13 19.27 -9.84
CA ASN A 117 -26.68 20.32 -8.97
C ASN A 117 -26.92 21.63 -9.75
N ARG A 118 -25.99 22.05 -10.63
CA ARG A 118 -26.16 23.24 -11.47
C ARG A 118 -27.32 23.10 -12.45
N GLU A 119 -27.50 21.93 -13.04
CA GLU A 119 -28.61 21.64 -13.95
C GLU A 119 -29.96 21.67 -13.23
N MET A 120 -30.03 21.13 -12.00
CA MET A 120 -31.23 21.20 -11.16
C MET A 120 -31.59 22.65 -10.81
N LEU A 121 -30.63 23.45 -10.34
CA LEU A 121 -30.85 24.87 -10.04
C LEU A 121 -31.32 25.66 -11.27
N THR A 122 -30.72 25.40 -12.43
CA THR A 122 -31.10 26.06 -13.69
C THR A 122 -32.51 25.65 -14.12
N ARG A 123 -32.92 24.40 -13.90
CA ARG A 123 -34.27 23.93 -14.19
C ARG A 123 -35.29 24.55 -13.24
N GLU A 124 -35.01 24.56 -11.94
CA GLU A 124 -35.86 25.20 -10.93
C GLU A 124 -36.06 26.68 -11.22
N GLN A 125 -35.00 27.39 -11.62
CA GLN A 125 -35.10 28.81 -11.99
C GLN A 125 -35.98 29.03 -13.22
N LYS A 126 -35.83 28.20 -14.28
CA LYS A 126 -36.70 28.28 -15.46
C LYS A 126 -38.16 28.02 -15.13
N GLU A 127 -38.44 27.03 -14.28
CA GLU A 127 -39.81 26.73 -13.85
C GLU A 127 -40.43 27.94 -13.10
N LEU A 128 -39.67 28.61 -12.21
CA LEU A 128 -40.13 29.81 -11.52
C LEU A 128 -40.40 31.01 -12.45
N ASP A 129 -39.53 31.21 -13.45
CA ASP A 129 -39.71 32.26 -14.46
C ASP A 129 -40.97 31.99 -15.31
N ASP A 130 -41.17 30.75 -15.75
CA ASP A 130 -42.36 30.33 -16.52
C ASP A 130 -43.66 30.54 -15.71
N PHE A 131 -43.66 30.16 -14.41
CA PHE A 131 -44.78 30.43 -13.52
C PHE A 131 -45.07 31.93 -13.37
N SER A 132 -44.02 32.75 -13.30
CA SER A 132 -44.14 34.20 -13.18
C SER A 132 -44.78 34.79 -14.45
N VAL A 133 -44.31 34.41 -15.63
CA VAL A 133 -44.87 34.86 -16.92
C VAL A 133 -46.35 34.45 -17.05
N MET A 134 -46.71 33.22 -16.71
CA MET A 134 -48.12 32.78 -16.75
C MET A 134 -49.04 33.56 -15.80
N ARG A 135 -48.50 34.04 -14.67
CA ARG A 135 -49.27 34.81 -13.69
C ARG A 135 -49.49 36.26 -14.11
N PHE A 136 -48.57 36.85 -14.87
CA PHE A 136 -48.68 38.20 -15.43
C PHE A 136 -49.47 38.26 -16.74
N ALA A 137 -49.59 37.17 -17.48
CA ALA A 137 -50.36 37.08 -18.71
C ALA A 137 -51.89 36.92 -18.49
N LYS A 138 -52.36 37.00 -17.25
CA LYS A 138 -53.77 36.86 -16.84
C LYS A 138 -54.25 38.13 -16.18
#